data_AF-A0A9P8TPK4-F1
#
_entry.id   AF-A0A9P8TPK4-F1
#
_cell.length_a   1.000
_cell.length_b   1.000
_cell.length_c   1.000
_cell.angle_alpha   90.00
_cell.angle_beta   90.00
_cell.angle_gamma   90.00
#
_symmetry.space_group_name_H-M   'P 1'
#
loop_
_entity.id
_entity.type
_entity.pdbx_description
1 polymer ?
#
loop_
_entity_poly.entity_id
_entity_poly.type
_entity_poly.pdbx_seq_one_letter_code
_entity_poly.pdbx_strand_id
1 'polypeptide(L)'
;IESGLEQRREDLIHHGTEIDNVDSGELFFIDDEADEKVVKKMKRENVKSLKSQEILNQRSKVPALEPGKKKKIQGVEKKEVHKLMQLAGRVQGVSKTQAAAADEGLVKADKALDPWSETEQKEYVPSLSGYTAPSKAPKTLSETPVTVRNVG
;
A
#
# COMPACT_ATOMS: atom_id res chain seq x y z
N ILE A 1 38.53 41.13 12.99
CA ILE A 1 38.52 42.23 12.00
C ILE A 1 38.66 41.65 10.60
N GLU A 2 39.68 40.82 10.36
CA GLU A 2 39.92 40.14 9.09
C GLU A 2 38.74 39.33 8.57
N SER A 3 38.11 38.51 9.42
CA SER A 3 36.93 37.72 9.04
C SER A 3 35.73 38.56 8.56
N GLY A 4 35.54 39.75 9.11
CA GLY A 4 34.45 40.64 8.69
C GLY A 4 34.74 41.33 7.36
N LEU A 5 36.01 41.56 7.02
CA LEU A 5 36.40 42.07 5.70
C LEU A 5 36.30 40.99 4.62
N GLU A 6 36.54 39.73 4.99
CA GLU A 6 36.41 38.59 4.09
C GLU A 6 34.95 38.31 3.76
N GLN A 7 34.05 38.31 4.75
CA GLN A 7 32.61 38.19 4.53
C GLN A 7 32.07 39.29 3.60
N ARG A 8 32.42 40.55 3.83
CA ARG A 8 32.02 41.65 2.93
C ARG A 8 32.52 41.47 1.50
N ARG A 9 33.69 40.86 1.31
CA ARG A 9 34.22 40.55 -0.03
C ARG A 9 33.45 39.41 -0.67
N GLU A 10 33.11 38.36 0.08
CA GLU A 10 32.29 37.25 -0.40
C GLU A 10 30.90 37.75 -0.81
N ASP A 11 30.27 38.60 0.00
CA ASP A 11 28.98 39.23 -0.28
C ASP A 11 29.01 40.03 -1.59
N LEU A 12 30.06 40.85 -1.78
CA LEU A 12 30.28 41.60 -3.01
C LEU A 12 30.48 40.70 -4.24
N ILE A 13 31.15 39.55 -4.09
CA ILE A 13 31.39 38.61 -5.19
C ILE A 13 30.09 37.90 -5.59
N HIS A 14 29.30 37.47 -4.60
CA HIS A 14 28.09 36.68 -4.85
C HIS A 14 26.87 37.53 -5.22
N HIS A 15 26.72 38.69 -4.59
CA HIS A 15 25.52 39.52 -4.70
C HIS A 15 25.78 40.88 -5.37
N GLY A 16 27.05 41.23 -5.65
CA GLY A 16 27.43 42.51 -6.26
C GLY A 16 27.31 43.72 -5.33
N THR A 17 26.71 43.55 -4.15
CA THR A 17 26.46 44.58 -3.13
C THR A 17 26.56 43.96 -1.74
N GLU A 18 26.79 44.78 -0.72
CA GLU A 18 26.77 44.31 0.67
C GLU A 18 25.34 43.89 1.04
N ILE A 19 25.19 42.74 1.73
CA ILE A 19 23.87 42.16 2.09
C ILE A 19 23.01 43.16 2.87
N ASP A 20 23.62 44.01 3.70
CA ASP A 20 22.92 45.03 4.49
C ASP A 20 22.19 46.10 3.65
N ASN A 21 22.55 46.24 2.37
CA ASN A 21 21.94 47.20 1.44
C ASN A 21 20.91 46.58 0.48
N VAL A 22 20.75 45.26 0.50
CA VAL A 22 19.78 44.53 -0.34
C VAL A 22 18.42 44.56 0.34
N ASP A 23 17.35 44.85 -0.42
CA ASP A 23 16.00 44.82 0.13
C ASP A 23 15.61 43.39 0.53
N SER A 24 14.91 43.28 1.66
CA SER A 24 14.52 41.99 2.24
C SER A 24 13.67 41.12 1.31
N GLY A 25 12.93 41.74 0.37
CA GLY A 25 12.14 41.05 -0.64
C GLY A 25 12.97 40.42 -1.77
N GLU A 26 14.22 40.84 -1.95
CA GLU A 26 15.13 40.31 -2.99
C GLU A 26 16.06 39.21 -2.45
N LEU A 27 16.15 39.05 -1.12
CA LEU A 27 16.97 38.02 -0.47
C LEU A 27 16.43 36.60 -0.67
N PHE A 28 15.12 36.47 -0.85
CA PHE A 28 14.45 35.18 -0.99
C PHE A 28 13.44 35.24 -2.13
N PHE A 29 13.53 34.31 -3.06
CA PHE A 29 12.46 34.06 -4.02
C PHE A 29 11.75 32.76 -3.67
N ILE A 30 10.43 32.75 -3.79
CA ILE A 30 9.62 31.55 -3.68
C ILE A 30 9.59 30.92 -5.07
N ASP A 31 10.27 29.79 -5.23
CA ASP A 31 10.16 29.00 -6.45
C ASP A 31 8.84 28.23 -6.44
N ASP A 32 7.88 28.73 -7.22
CA ASP A 32 6.58 28.09 -7.40
C ASP A 32 6.62 26.94 -8.42
N GLU A 33 7.75 26.76 -9.13
CA GLU A 33 7.93 25.69 -10.10
C GLU A 33 8.49 24.43 -9.45
N ALA A 34 7.80 23.30 -9.64
CA ALA A 34 8.24 22.03 -9.08
C ALA A 34 9.37 21.41 -9.93
N ASP A 35 10.54 21.16 -9.34
CA ASP A 35 11.62 20.41 -10.00
C ASP A 35 11.14 19.01 -10.43
N GLU A 36 11.12 18.76 -11.74
CA GLU A 36 10.73 17.48 -12.32
C GLU A 36 11.52 16.30 -11.75
N LYS A 37 12.76 16.51 -11.33
CA LYS A 37 13.61 15.46 -10.73
C LYS A 37 13.12 15.07 -9.33
N VAL A 38 12.60 16.02 -8.56
CA VAL A 38 12.02 15.77 -7.23
C VAL A 38 10.65 15.10 -7.39
N VAL A 39 9.83 15.58 -8.33
CA VAL A 39 8.51 14.99 -8.63
C VAL A 39 8.65 13.53 -9.07
N LYS A 40 9.64 13.21 -9.92
CA LYS A 40 9.93 11.82 -10.34
C LYS A 40 10.33 10.91 -9.17
N LYS A 41 11.04 11.43 -8.16
CA LYS A 41 11.44 10.69 -6.95
C LYS A 41 10.30 10.51 -5.95
N MET A 42 9.34 11.43 -5.91
CA MET A 42 8.16 11.38 -5.03
C MET A 42 6.98 10.60 -5.63
N LYS A 43 7.12 10.04 -6.83
CA LYS A 43 6.10 9.14 -7.39
C LYS A 43 5.84 8.00 -6.41
N ARG A 44 4.55 7.71 -6.17
CA ARG A 44 4.04 6.73 -5.20
C ARG A 44 4.69 5.35 -5.32
N GLU A 45 5.19 5.00 -6.50
CA GLU A 45 5.90 3.77 -6.82
C GLU A 45 7.23 3.61 -6.06
N ASN A 46 7.87 4.72 -5.68
CA ASN A 46 9.18 4.73 -4.99
C ASN A 46 9.08 5.05 -3.49
N VAL A 47 7.89 5.39 -3.00
CA VAL A 47 7.68 5.73 -1.59
C VAL A 47 7.13 4.52 -0.86
N LYS A 48 7.94 3.92 0.01
CA LYS A 48 7.50 2.84 0.89
C LYS A 48 6.33 3.35 1.75
N SER A 49 5.23 2.60 1.78
CA SER A 49 4.11 2.91 2.66
C SER A 49 4.56 2.91 4.12
N LEU A 50 4.02 3.83 4.92
CA LEU A 50 4.28 3.84 6.35
C LEU A 50 3.79 2.54 6.98
N LYS A 51 4.54 1.99 7.95
CA LYS A 51 4.13 0.79 8.69
C LYS A 51 2.75 0.92 9.32
N SER A 52 2.39 2.12 9.77
CA SER A 52 1.04 2.40 10.30
C SER A 52 -0.06 2.20 9.26
N GLN A 53 0.17 2.65 8.02
CA GLN A 53 -0.77 2.44 6.91
C GLN A 53 -0.80 0.98 6.47
N GLU A 54 0.36 0.31 6.46
CA GLU A 54 0.44 -1.12 6.17
C GLU A 54 -0.37 -1.95 7.17
N ILE A 55 -0.21 -1.69 8.47
CA ILE A 55 -0.99 -2.34 9.54
C ILE A 55 -2.49 -2.02 9.40
N LEU A 56 -2.84 -0.77 9.08
CA LEU A 56 -4.24 -0.36 8.90
C LEU A 56 -4.90 -1.00 7.66
N ASN A 57 -4.10 -1.30 6.64
CA ASN A 57 -4.53 -1.90 5.38
C ASN A 57 -4.51 -3.44 5.43
N GLN A 58 -3.64 -4.04 6.26
CA GLN A 58 -3.66 -5.45 6.65
C GLN A 58 -4.83 -5.73 7.60
N ARG A 59 -6.06 -5.39 7.17
CA ARG A 59 -7.28 -5.74 7.91
C ARG A 59 -7.42 -7.26 7.95
N SER A 60 -8.01 -7.76 9.04
CA SER A 60 -8.28 -9.18 9.26
C SER A 60 -9.01 -9.83 8.07
N LYS A 61 -8.84 -11.14 7.89
CA LYS A 61 -9.47 -11.97 6.84
C LYS A 61 -11.00 -11.84 6.75
N VAL A 62 -11.62 -11.26 7.77
CA VAL A 62 -13.07 -11.06 7.84
C VAL A 62 -13.43 -9.72 7.18
N PRO A 63 -14.24 -9.72 6.11
CA PRO A 63 -14.70 -8.49 5.49
C PRO A 63 -15.51 -7.65 6.49
N ALA A 64 -15.42 -6.33 6.37
CA ALA A 64 -16.27 -5.43 7.14
C ALA A 64 -17.75 -5.79 6.91
N LEU A 65 -18.53 -5.84 8.00
CA LEU A 65 -19.95 -6.15 7.93
C LEU A 65 -20.66 -5.13 7.03
N GLU A 66 -21.00 -5.53 5.81
CA GLU A 66 -21.76 -4.66 4.92
C GLU A 66 -23.17 -4.43 5.50
N PRO A 67 -23.68 -3.18 5.49
CA PRO A 67 -25.07 -2.90 5.84
C PRO A 67 -25.97 -3.51 4.75
N GLY A 68 -26.36 -4.77 4.97
CA GLY A 68 -27.07 -5.56 3.98
C GLY A 68 -28.43 -4.96 3.61
N LYS A 69 -28.59 -4.61 2.33
CA LYS A 69 -29.88 -4.37 1.65
C LYS A 69 -30.64 -5.69 1.50
N LYS A 70 -31.09 -6.29 2.60
CA LYS A 70 -32.01 -7.44 2.57
C LYS A 70 -33.15 -7.19 3.53
N LYS A 71 -34.31 -7.77 3.22
CA LYS A 71 -35.59 -7.67 3.96
C LYS A 71 -35.44 -8.20 5.39
N LYS A 72 -34.77 -7.41 6.23
CA LYS A 72 -34.54 -7.67 7.64
C LYS A 72 -35.71 -7.07 8.41
N ILE A 73 -36.26 -7.83 9.35
CA ILE A 73 -37.27 -7.31 10.27
C ILE A 73 -36.46 -6.70 11.42
N GLN A 74 -36.47 -5.37 11.54
CA GLN A 74 -35.72 -4.65 12.56
C GLN A 74 -34.21 -4.97 12.59
N GLY A 75 -33.59 -5.16 11.42
CA GLY A 75 -32.14 -5.43 11.33
C GLY A 75 -31.73 -6.89 11.54
N VAL A 76 -32.68 -7.78 11.85
CA VAL A 76 -32.45 -9.22 12.08
C VAL A 76 -32.97 -10.04 10.90
N GLU A 77 -32.28 -11.12 10.52
CA GLU A 77 -32.76 -12.03 9.48
C GLU A 77 -33.99 -12.83 9.94
N LYS A 78 -34.92 -13.17 9.04
CA LYS A 78 -36.15 -13.92 9.40
C LYS A 78 -35.85 -15.25 10.11
N LYS A 79 -34.73 -15.91 9.75
CA LYS A 79 -34.27 -17.14 10.41
C LYS A 79 -33.83 -16.90 11.86
N GLU A 80 -33.11 -15.81 12.10
CA GLU A 80 -32.69 -15.39 13.44
C GLU A 80 -33.89 -14.95 14.28
N VAL A 81 -34.87 -14.24 13.70
CA VAL A 81 -36.11 -13.89 14.40
C VAL A 81 -36.83 -15.16 14.90
N HIS A 82 -36.92 -16.19 14.06
CA HIS A 82 -37.52 -17.47 14.46
C HIS A 82 -36.73 -18.15 15.58
N LYS A 83 -35.39 -18.12 15.50
CA LYS A 83 -34.51 -18.65 16.55
C LYS A 83 -34.67 -17.91 17.88
N LEU A 84 -34.76 -16.58 17.84
CA LEU A 84 -35.06 -15.73 19.00
C LEU A 84 -36.43 -16.04 19.60
N MET A 85 -37.45 -16.29 18.76
CA MET A 85 -38.77 -16.70 19.23
C MET A 85 -38.76 -18.08 19.90
N GLN A 86 -37.94 -19.02 19.43
CA GLN A 86 -37.76 -20.33 20.08
C GLN A 86 -37.11 -20.18 21.46
N LEU A 87 -36.05 -19.37 21.58
CA LEU A 87 -35.40 -19.06 22.86
C LEU A 87 -36.34 -18.36 23.84
N ALA A 88 -37.17 -17.43 23.34
CA ALA A 88 -38.19 -16.76 24.14
C ALA A 88 -39.33 -17.70 24.58
N GLY A 89 -39.43 -18.91 24.02
CA GLY A 89 -40.52 -19.86 24.26
C GLY A 89 -41.84 -19.46 23.61
N ARG A 90 -41.79 -18.61 22.56
CA ARG A 90 -42.97 -18.18 21.78
C ARG A 90 -43.34 -19.15 20.66
N VAL A 91 -42.50 -20.15 20.38
CA VAL A 91 -42.75 -21.18 19.36
C VAL A 91 -43.27 -22.45 20.03
N GLN A 92 -44.41 -22.96 19.56
CA GLN A 92 -44.98 -24.20 20.07
C GLN A 92 -44.16 -25.41 19.60
N GLY A 93 -44.02 -26.42 20.47
CA GLY A 93 -43.34 -27.68 20.16
C GLY A 93 -41.83 -27.71 20.41
N VAL A 94 -41.22 -26.62 20.89
CA VAL A 94 -39.79 -26.58 21.27
C VAL A 94 -39.67 -26.03 22.69
N SER A 95 -38.95 -26.74 23.56
CA SER A 95 -38.67 -26.24 24.92
C SER A 95 -37.53 -25.23 24.91
N LYS A 96 -37.54 -24.27 25.85
CA LYS A 96 -36.48 -23.25 25.96
C LYS A 96 -35.09 -23.87 26.15
N THR A 97 -35.02 -24.96 26.93
CA THR A 97 -33.78 -25.68 27.20
C THR A 97 -33.23 -26.37 25.95
N GLN A 98 -34.10 -26.95 25.13
CA GLN A 98 -33.71 -27.54 23.85
C GLN A 98 -33.24 -26.47 22.85
N ALA A 99 -33.90 -25.31 22.83
CA ALA A 99 -33.49 -24.18 21.99
C ALA A 99 -32.12 -23.60 22.41
N ALA A 100 -31.87 -23.48 23.72
CA ALA A 100 -30.58 -23.02 24.25
C ALA A 100 -29.46 -24.01 23.94
N ALA A 101 -29.68 -25.31 24.14
CA ALA A 101 -28.71 -26.35 23.83
C ALA A 101 -28.35 -26.41 22.33
N ALA A 102 -29.30 -26.09 21.43
CA ALA A 102 -29.04 -26.01 20.00
C ALA A 102 -28.27 -24.74 19.59
N ASP A 103 -28.33 -23.68 20.40
CA ASP A 103 -27.59 -22.42 20.18
C ASP A 103 -26.15 -22.50 20.68
N GLU A 104 -25.94 -23.11 21.83
CA GLU A 104 -24.62 -23.35 22.44
C GLU A 104 -23.82 -24.46 21.75
N GLY A 105 -24.37 -25.10 20.72
CA GLY A 105 -23.68 -26.12 19.94
C GLY A 105 -22.44 -25.56 19.22
N LEU A 106 -21.49 -26.45 18.90
CA LEU A 106 -20.26 -26.11 18.18
C LEU A 106 -20.59 -25.33 16.89
N VAL A 107 -20.36 -24.02 16.90
CA VAL A 107 -20.49 -23.19 15.70
C VAL A 107 -19.45 -23.69 14.71
N LYS A 108 -19.89 -24.29 13.61
CA LYS A 108 -19.00 -24.65 12.50
C LYS A 108 -18.51 -23.34 11.89
N ALA A 109 -17.39 -22.82 12.39
CA ALA A 109 -16.67 -21.76 11.73
C ALA A 109 -16.21 -22.33 10.38
N ASP A 110 -16.72 -21.78 9.29
CA ASP A 110 -16.16 -22.05 7.97
C ASP A 110 -14.67 -21.68 8.01
N LYS A 111 -13.78 -22.47 7.37
CA LYS A 111 -12.32 -22.18 7.35
C LYS A 111 -11.98 -20.76 6.85
N ALA A 112 -12.91 -20.12 6.15
CA ALA A 112 -12.80 -18.73 5.71
C ALA A 112 -13.02 -17.69 6.84
N LEU A 113 -13.73 -18.06 7.91
CA LEU A 113 -14.16 -17.22 9.02
C LEU A 113 -13.47 -17.61 10.34
N ASP A 114 -12.31 -18.26 10.28
CA ASP A 114 -11.44 -18.44 11.44
C ASP A 114 -10.42 -17.29 11.51
N PRO A 115 -10.55 -16.36 12.47
CA PRO A 115 -9.63 -15.22 12.59
C PRO A 115 -8.23 -15.62 13.10
N TRP A 116 -8.06 -16.85 13.57
CA TRP A 116 -6.79 -17.40 14.05
C TRP A 116 -6.14 -18.37 13.06
N SER A 117 -6.82 -18.67 11.94
CA SER A 117 -6.23 -19.48 10.87
C SER A 117 -5.06 -18.72 10.22
N GLU A 118 -3.89 -19.35 10.16
CA GLU A 118 -2.76 -18.81 9.43
C GLU A 118 -3.15 -18.66 7.95
N THR A 119 -2.92 -17.46 7.40
CA THR A 119 -3.11 -17.23 5.98
C THR A 119 -2.13 -18.08 5.20
N GLU A 120 -2.63 -19.02 4.39
CA GLU A 120 -1.85 -19.65 3.32
C GLU A 120 -1.32 -18.53 2.43
N GLN A 121 -0.03 -18.17 2.63
CA GLN A 121 0.67 -17.30 1.72
C GLN A 121 0.68 -18.02 0.38
N LYS A 122 -0.08 -17.52 -0.60
CA LYS A 122 0.04 -17.99 -1.97
C LYS A 122 1.47 -17.69 -2.40
N GLU A 123 2.29 -18.74 -2.47
CA GLU A 123 3.63 -18.65 -3.03
C GLU A 123 3.51 -18.06 -4.43
N TYR A 124 4.21 -16.96 -4.66
CA TYR A 124 4.33 -16.38 -5.98
C TYR A 124 5.14 -17.33 -6.85
N VAL A 125 4.45 -18.15 -7.63
CA VAL A 125 5.07 -18.96 -8.67
C VAL A 125 5.18 -18.07 -9.91
N PRO A 126 6.37 -17.60 -10.31
CA PRO A 126 6.49 -16.79 -11.52
C PRO A 126 6.03 -17.64 -12.71
N SER A 127 4.96 -17.22 -13.35
CA SER A 127 4.45 -17.89 -14.54
C SER A 127 5.46 -17.72 -15.69
N LEU A 128 5.90 -18.84 -16.28
CA LEU A 128 6.73 -18.89 -17.49
C LEU A 128 6.07 -18.29 -18.75
N SER A 129 4.83 -17.79 -18.65
CA SER A 129 4.05 -17.19 -19.74
C SER A 129 4.57 -15.81 -20.21
N GLY A 130 5.63 -15.27 -19.61
CA GLY A 130 6.25 -13.99 -19.99
C GLY A 130 7.37 -14.09 -21.02
N TYR A 131 7.72 -15.29 -21.53
CA TYR A 131 8.79 -15.42 -22.50
C TYR A 131 8.33 -14.94 -23.89
N THR A 132 8.70 -13.70 -24.25
CA THR A 132 8.57 -13.19 -25.61
C THR A 132 9.86 -13.44 -26.38
N ALA A 133 9.78 -14.12 -27.53
CA ALA A 133 10.94 -14.33 -28.38
C ALA A 133 11.54 -12.99 -28.84
N PRO A 134 12.88 -12.84 -28.86
CA PRO A 134 13.52 -11.60 -29.30
C PRO A 134 13.24 -11.36 -30.79
N SER A 135 12.64 -10.20 -31.11
CA SER A 135 12.29 -9.84 -32.49
C SER A 135 13.51 -9.46 -33.35
N LYS A 136 14.66 -9.17 -32.75
CA LYS A 136 15.87 -8.72 -33.46
C LYS A 136 17.06 -9.56 -33.03
N ALA A 137 17.83 -10.02 -34.00
CA ALA A 137 19.09 -10.70 -33.76
C ALA A 137 20.12 -9.74 -33.13
N PRO A 138 20.99 -10.23 -32.22
CA PRO A 138 22.05 -9.41 -31.64
C PRO A 138 23.08 -9.03 -32.71
N LYS A 139 23.59 -7.79 -32.63
CA LYS A 139 24.57 -7.23 -33.59
C LYS A 139 25.88 -8.02 -33.66
N THR A 140 26.21 -8.75 -32.59
CA THR A 140 27.39 -9.60 -32.49
C THR A 140 27.38 -10.78 -33.46
N LEU A 141 26.21 -11.18 -33.96
CA LEU A 141 26.10 -12.28 -34.93
C LEU A 141 26.57 -11.86 -36.33
N SER A 142 26.58 -10.57 -36.62
CA SER A 142 27.07 -10.00 -37.89
C SER A 142 28.53 -9.54 -37.86
N GLU A 143 29.19 -9.60 -36.70
CA GLU A 143 30.58 -9.18 -36.56
C GLU A 143 31.51 -10.31 -37.02
N THR A 144 32.51 -9.98 -37.83
CA THR A 144 33.52 -10.95 -38.28
C THR A 144 34.44 -11.35 -37.14
N PRO A 145 34.81 -12.64 -37.00
CA PRO A 145 35.69 -13.08 -35.92
C PRO A 145 37.06 -12.41 -36.01
N VAL A 146 37.56 -11.95 -34.87
CA VAL A 146 38.88 -11.30 -34.76
C VAL A 146 39.97 -12.34 -34.99
N THR A 147 40.74 -12.17 -36.06
CA THR A 147 41.92 -13.01 -36.32
C THR A 147 43.08 -12.55 -35.45
N VAL A 148 43.48 -13.38 -34.49
CA VAL A 148 44.68 -13.14 -33.68
C VAL A 148 45.90 -13.52 -34.53
N ARG A 149 46.81 -12.57 -34.77
CA ARG A 149 48.11 -12.86 -35.39
C ARG A 149 49.06 -13.35 -34.31
N ASN A 150 49.56 -14.58 -34.45
CA ASN A 150 50.66 -15.07 -33.62
C ASN A 150 51.93 -14.28 -33.97
N VAL A 151 52.43 -13.51 -33.01
CA VAL A 151 53.72 -12.84 -33.09
C VAL A 151 54.76 -13.87 -32.66
N GLY A 152 55.57 -14.34 -33.61
CA GLY A 152 56.75 -15.16 -33.38
C GLY A 152 58.00 -14.32 -33.20
#